data_AF-A0A7S2FUV8-F1
#
_entry.id   AF-A0A7S2FUV8-F1
#
_cell.length_a   1.000
_cell.length_b   1.000
_cell.length_c   1.000
_cell.angle_alpha   90.00
_cell.angle_beta   90.00
_cell.angle_gamma   90.00
#
_symmetry.space_group_name_H-M   'P 1'
#
loop_
_entity.id
_entity.type
_entity.pdbx_description
1 polymer ?
#
loop_
_entity_poly.entity_id
_entity_poly.type
_entity_poly.pdbx_seq_one_letter_code
_entity_poly.pdbx_strand_id
1 'polypeptide(L)'
;KKNLAYAGTLCLQSTGPRGGKAVLLASAVGALTTRGQLVRMVLFPSSVRFKYNDQLPTVYLIMLFYMIFLTLIYLFFVHLGTWVAMYLLVINTAAMVLSPMLPVSMAMGQSVSAKRLASTHKINCLQP
;
A
#
# COMPACT_ATOMS: atom_id res chain seq x y z
N LYS A 1 38.47 0.87 8.63
CA LYS A 1 37.44 1.92 8.37
C LYS A 1 37.35 2.94 9.53
N LYS A 2 38.46 3.56 9.97
CA LYS A 2 38.47 4.54 11.09
C LYS A 2 38.73 5.99 10.63
N ASN A 3 38.83 6.22 9.31
CA ASN A 3 39.29 7.49 8.72
C ASN A 3 38.16 8.27 8.02
N LEU A 4 36.89 7.86 8.17
CA LEU A 4 35.73 8.53 7.58
C LEU A 4 34.87 9.16 8.69
N ALA A 5 34.50 10.41 8.50
CA ALA A 5 33.45 11.08 9.26
C ALA A 5 32.17 11.16 8.39
N TYR A 6 31.02 10.92 8.99
CA TYR A 6 29.74 10.88 8.26
C TYR A 6 28.92 12.14 8.52
N ALA A 7 28.08 12.51 7.55
CA ALA A 7 27.16 13.62 7.71
C ALA A 7 26.11 13.30 8.80
N GLY A 8 25.95 14.20 9.77
CA GLY A 8 25.01 14.04 10.90
C GLY A 8 25.62 13.50 12.20
N THR A 9 26.93 13.24 12.24
CA THR A 9 27.64 12.92 13.49
C THR A 9 28.25 14.17 14.12
N LEU A 10 28.19 14.29 15.44
CA LEU A 10 28.81 15.39 16.20
C LEU A 10 30.20 14.97 16.70
N CYS A 11 31.22 15.78 16.43
CA CYS A 11 32.59 15.53 16.89
C CYS A 11 32.75 16.02 18.34
N LEU A 12 32.92 15.10 19.29
CA LEU A 12 33.07 15.42 20.71
C LEU A 12 34.48 15.90 21.06
N GLN A 13 35.51 15.27 20.49
CA GLN A 13 36.91 15.63 20.74
C GLN A 13 37.75 15.32 19.51
N SER A 14 38.79 16.13 19.29
CA SER A 14 39.77 15.94 18.22
C SER A 14 41.17 16.21 18.76
N THR A 15 42.15 15.41 18.34
CA THR A 15 43.57 15.59 18.63
C THR A 15 44.33 15.66 17.32
N GLY A 16 44.09 16.73 16.55
CA GLY A 16 44.70 16.91 15.24
C GLY A 16 45.97 17.78 15.25
N PRO A 17 46.86 17.62 14.27
CA PRO A 17 48.15 18.31 14.20
C PRO A 17 48.05 19.83 13.95
N ARG A 18 46.92 20.33 13.45
CA ARG A 18 46.66 21.77 13.28
C ARG A 18 45.79 22.30 14.42
N GLY A 19 46.43 22.71 15.52
CA GLY A 19 45.74 23.36 16.65
C GLY A 19 44.66 22.48 17.28
N GLY A 20 44.89 21.17 17.37
CA GLY A 20 43.95 20.21 17.96
C GLY A 20 42.81 19.78 17.02
N LYS A 21 42.71 20.31 15.79
CA LYS A 21 41.61 19.99 14.88
C LYS A 21 42.02 18.94 13.84
N ALA A 22 41.23 17.88 13.73
CA ALA A 22 41.36 16.90 12.65
C ALA A 22 40.98 17.53 11.31
N VAL A 23 41.75 17.23 10.28
CA VAL A 23 41.51 17.68 8.90
C VAL A 23 41.06 16.46 8.09
N LEU A 24 39.97 16.62 7.35
CA LEU A 24 39.35 15.59 6.53
C LEU A 24 39.09 16.15 5.13
N LEU A 25 39.14 15.29 4.12
CA LEU A 25 38.75 15.63 2.75
C LEU A 25 37.28 15.28 2.53
N ALA A 26 36.52 16.18 1.89
CA ALA A 26 35.13 15.92 1.53
C ALA A 26 35.07 14.88 0.41
N SER A 27 34.60 13.67 0.74
CA SER A 27 34.44 12.59 -0.25
C SER A 27 33.09 12.62 -0.97
N ALA A 28 32.03 13.15 -0.34
CA ALA A 28 30.68 13.20 -0.91
C ALA A 28 29.90 14.37 -0.27
N VAL A 29 29.01 14.99 -1.04
CA VAL A 29 28.21 16.15 -0.61
C VAL A 29 26.74 15.94 -0.95
N GLY A 30 25.84 16.54 -0.18
CA GLY A 30 24.40 16.52 -0.42
C GLY A 30 23.77 15.12 -0.38
N ALA A 31 22.95 14.80 -1.39
CA ALA A 31 22.20 13.55 -1.48
C ALA A 31 23.09 12.30 -1.63
N LEU A 32 24.36 12.46 -2.04
CA LEU A 32 25.31 11.36 -2.17
C LEU A 32 25.94 10.94 -0.84
N THR A 33 25.76 11.74 0.23
CA THR A 33 26.20 11.37 1.58
C THR A 33 25.36 10.20 2.11
N THR A 34 25.89 9.45 3.08
CA THR A 34 25.16 8.35 3.72
C THR A 34 23.82 8.80 4.31
N ARG A 35 23.80 9.98 4.96
CA ARG A 35 22.55 10.61 5.45
C ARG A 35 21.63 11.01 4.30
N GLY A 36 22.17 11.58 3.23
CA GLY A 36 21.40 11.96 2.05
C GLY A 36 20.71 10.77 1.38
N GLN A 37 21.40 9.63 1.26
CA GLN A 37 20.84 8.39 0.75
C GLN A 37 19.72 7.85 1.64
N LEU A 38 19.89 7.90 2.96
CA LEU A 38 18.84 7.50 3.92
C LEU A 38 17.59 8.39 3.80
N VAL A 39 17.77 9.71 3.74
CA VAL A 39 16.64 10.65 3.54
C VAL A 39 15.92 10.37 2.22
N ARG A 40 16.67 10.07 1.15
CA ARG A 40 16.10 9.72 -0.15
C ARG A 40 15.28 8.42 -0.10
N MET A 41 15.74 7.41 0.65
CA MET A 41 14.98 6.18 0.88
C MET A 41 13.69 6.42 1.68
N VAL A 42 13.69 7.37 2.62
CA VAL A 42 12.47 7.74 3.37
C VAL A 42 11.51 8.55 2.48
N LEU A 43 12.02 9.45 1.63
CA LEU A 43 11.21 10.29 0.76
C LEU A 43 10.61 9.51 -0.42
N PHE A 44 11.34 8.51 -0.92
CA PHE A 44 10.90 7.58 -1.95
C PHE A 44 11.04 6.17 -1.43
N PRO A 45 10.12 5.73 -0.53
CA PRO A 45 10.15 4.37 -0.04
C PRO A 45 9.99 3.41 -1.22
N SER A 46 10.80 2.35 -1.22
CA SER A 46 10.55 1.22 -2.11
C SER A 46 9.12 0.72 -1.88
N SER A 47 8.35 0.52 -2.94
CA SER A 47 6.95 0.10 -2.86
C SER A 47 6.81 -1.13 -1.95
N VAL A 48 6.23 -0.94 -0.77
CA VAL A 48 5.93 -2.04 0.14
C VAL A 48 4.81 -2.84 -0.51
N ARG A 49 5.11 -4.04 -0.98
CA ARG A 49 4.11 -4.93 -1.57
C ARG A 49 3.17 -5.40 -0.46
N PHE A 50 1.99 -4.79 -0.38
CA PHE A 50 0.94 -5.26 0.49
C PHE A 50 0.40 -6.59 -0.02
N LYS A 51 0.59 -7.65 0.78
CA LYS A 51 0.09 -9.00 0.48
C LYS A 51 -1.42 -9.03 0.20
N TYR A 52 -2.16 -8.10 0.79
CA TYR A 52 -3.59 -7.91 0.55
C TYR A 52 -3.90 -7.45 -0.88
N ASN A 53 -3.10 -6.52 -1.43
CA ASN A 53 -3.29 -6.04 -2.80
C ASN A 53 -2.97 -7.12 -3.84
N ASP A 54 -2.02 -8.01 -3.53
CA ASP A 54 -1.71 -9.17 -4.38
C ASP A 54 -2.84 -10.22 -4.35
N GLN A 55 -3.63 -10.31 -3.25
CA GLN A 55 -4.69 -11.30 -3.08
C GLN A 55 -6.07 -10.84 -3.60
N LEU A 56 -6.31 -9.52 -3.68
CA LEU A 56 -7.53 -8.94 -4.25
C LEU A 56 -7.94 -9.51 -5.63
N PRO A 57 -7.06 -9.62 -6.64
CA PRO A 57 -7.46 -10.17 -7.95
C PRO A 57 -7.95 -11.62 -7.85
N THR A 58 -7.37 -12.43 -6.96
CA THR A 58 -7.81 -13.81 -6.72
C THR A 58 -9.23 -13.86 -6.17
N VAL A 59 -9.61 -12.92 -5.28
CA VAL A 59 -10.97 -12.83 -4.73
C VAL A 59 -11.97 -12.47 -5.83
N TYR A 60 -11.65 -11.51 -6.69
CA TYR A 60 -12.51 -11.14 -7.83
C TYR A 60 -12.70 -12.30 -8.82
N LEU A 61 -11.66 -13.12 -9.01
CA LEU A 61 -11.71 -14.30 -9.88
C LEU A 61 -12.68 -15.36 -9.32
N ILE A 62 -12.67 -15.60 -8.01
CA ILE A 62 -13.64 -16.50 -7.35
C ILE A 62 -15.07 -15.94 -7.47
N MET A 63 -15.26 -14.64 -7.28
CA MET A 63 -16.57 -13.97 -7.43
C MET A 63 -17.12 -14.09 -8.85
N LEU A 64 -16.25 -14.03 -9.87
CA LEU A 64 -16.64 -14.21 -11.27
C LEU A 64 -17.14 -15.63 -11.54
N PHE A 65 -16.44 -16.65 -11.04
CA PHE A 65 -16.91 -18.04 -11.16
C PHE A 65 -18.25 -18.26 -10.46
N TYR A 66 -18.43 -17.67 -9.29
CA TYR A 66 -19.70 -17.72 -8.57
C TYR A 66 -20.86 -17.08 -9.37
N MET A 67 -20.61 -15.95 -10.04
CA MET A 67 -21.60 -15.28 -10.90
C MET A 67 -22.01 -16.13 -12.11
N ILE A 68 -21.06 -16.80 -12.76
CA ILE A 68 -21.34 -17.72 -13.88
C ILE A 68 -22.19 -18.90 -13.38
N PHE A 69 -21.82 -19.50 -12.25
CA PHE A 69 -22.53 -20.62 -11.67
C PHE A 69 -24.00 -20.27 -11.35
N LEU A 70 -24.23 -19.11 -10.72
CA LEU A 70 -25.58 -18.60 -10.45
C LEU A 70 -26.39 -18.38 -11.73
N THR A 71 -25.76 -17.81 -12.75
CA THR A 71 -26.42 -17.53 -14.04
C THR A 71 -26.86 -18.83 -14.73
N LEU A 72 -26.03 -19.87 -14.71
CA LEU A 72 -26.35 -21.19 -15.27
C LEU A 72 -27.51 -21.86 -14.53
N ILE A 73 -27.52 -21.82 -13.20
CA ILE A 73 -28.63 -22.35 -12.38
C ILE A 73 -29.92 -21.62 -12.70
N TYR A 74 -29.87 -20.27 -12.78
CA TYR A 74 -31.05 -19.47 -13.08
C TYR A 74 -31.61 -19.79 -14.47
N LEU A 75 -30.74 -19.91 -15.49
CA LEU A 75 -31.15 -20.29 -16.85
C LEU A 75 -31.78 -21.68 -16.92
N PHE A 76 -31.31 -22.62 -16.09
CA PHE A 76 -31.88 -23.97 -16.02
C PHE A 76 -33.25 -24.01 -15.34
N PHE A 77 -33.44 -23.24 -14.26
CA PHE A 77 -34.68 -23.24 -13.48
C PHE A 77 -35.77 -22.33 -14.05
N VAL A 78 -35.36 -21.30 -14.80
CA VAL A 78 -36.23 -20.21 -15.25
C VAL A 78 -36.31 -20.21 -16.77
N HIS A 79 -37.31 -20.89 -17.33
CA HIS A 79 -37.64 -20.83 -18.75
C HIS A 79 -38.46 -19.58 -19.07
N LEU A 80 -37.81 -18.41 -19.10
CA LEU A 80 -38.44 -17.21 -19.65
C LEU A 80 -38.33 -17.21 -21.18
N GLY A 81 -39.48 -17.23 -21.86
CA GLY A 81 -39.56 -17.28 -23.33
C GLY A 81 -39.16 -16.00 -24.06
N THR A 82 -38.75 -14.94 -23.36
CA THR A 82 -38.35 -13.66 -23.95
C THR A 82 -36.85 -13.41 -23.76
N TRP A 83 -36.15 -13.22 -24.88
CA TRP A 83 -34.72 -12.91 -24.95
C TRP A 83 -34.34 -11.69 -24.09
N VAL A 84 -35.22 -10.67 -24.07
CA VAL A 84 -35.04 -9.45 -23.26
C VAL A 84 -34.95 -9.75 -21.77
N ALA A 85 -35.78 -10.68 -21.27
CA ALA A 85 -35.78 -11.00 -19.86
C ALA A 85 -34.55 -11.80 -19.43
N MET A 86 -33.99 -12.62 -20.33
CA MET A 86 -32.70 -13.28 -20.11
C MET A 86 -31.57 -12.25 -19.94
N TYR A 87 -31.50 -11.23 -20.81
CA TYR A 87 -30.48 -10.18 -20.69
C TYR A 87 -30.63 -9.35 -19.40
N LEU A 88 -31.87 -8.97 -19.04
CA LEU A 88 -32.14 -8.25 -17.79
C LEU A 88 -31.79 -9.09 -16.55
N LEU A 89 -32.02 -10.40 -16.60
CA LEU A 89 -31.66 -11.30 -15.51
C LEU A 89 -30.15 -11.40 -15.32
N VAL A 90 -29.39 -11.55 -16.40
CA VAL A 90 -27.90 -11.60 -16.34
C VAL A 90 -27.34 -10.30 -15.77
N ILE A 91 -27.84 -9.14 -16.22
CA ILE A 91 -27.37 -7.84 -15.74
C ILE A 91 -27.70 -7.64 -14.25
N ASN A 92 -28.87 -8.10 -13.81
CA ASN A 92 -29.29 -8.02 -12.41
C ASN A 92 -28.44 -8.93 -11.50
N THR A 93 -28.17 -10.16 -11.94
CA THR A 93 -27.27 -11.08 -11.21
C THR A 93 -25.85 -10.52 -11.10
N ALA A 94 -25.33 -9.92 -12.17
CA ALA A 94 -24.02 -9.27 -12.14
C ALA A 94 -23.98 -8.09 -11.16
N ALA A 95 -25.02 -7.25 -11.12
CA ALA A 95 -25.14 -6.12 -10.20
C ALA A 95 -25.23 -6.54 -8.72
N MET A 96 -25.84 -7.70 -8.44
CA MET A 96 -25.93 -8.26 -7.08
C MET A 96 -24.58 -8.82 -6.60
N VAL A 97 -23.85 -9.54 -7.47
CA VAL A 97 -22.56 -10.16 -7.09
C VAL A 97 -21.46 -9.12 -6.95
N LEU A 98 -21.32 -8.22 -7.91
CA LEU A 98 -20.39 -7.10 -7.87
C LEU A 98 -21.10 -5.88 -7.27
N SER A 99 -21.51 -6.01 -6.00
CA SER A 99 -22.01 -4.83 -5.30
C SER A 99 -20.87 -3.81 -5.19
N PRO A 100 -21.08 -2.56 -5.63
CA PRO A 100 -20.08 -1.50 -5.53
C PRO A 100 -19.70 -1.19 -4.07
N MET A 101 -20.45 -1.73 -3.11
CA MET A 101 -20.20 -1.60 -1.69
C MET A 101 -18.96 -2.36 -1.19
N LEU A 102 -18.49 -3.41 -1.89
CA LEU A 102 -17.31 -4.17 -1.46
C LEU A 102 -16.03 -3.32 -1.39
N PRO A 103 -15.59 -2.63 -2.47
CA PRO A 103 -14.41 -1.77 -2.39
C PRO A 103 -14.62 -0.57 -1.46
N VAL A 104 -15.84 -0.02 -1.41
CA VAL A 104 -16.18 1.11 -0.54
C VAL A 104 -16.10 0.72 0.93
N SER A 105 -16.68 -0.42 1.31
CA SER A 105 -16.64 -0.97 2.68
C SER A 105 -15.21 -1.27 3.11
N MET A 106 -14.41 -1.82 2.20
CA MET A 106 -13.01 -2.12 2.48
C MET A 106 -12.18 -0.85 2.77
N ALA A 107 -12.30 0.18 1.92
CA ALA A 107 -11.62 1.46 2.15
C ALA A 107 -12.13 2.17 3.42
N MET A 108 -13.45 2.11 3.65
CA MET A 108 -14.06 2.67 4.86
C MET A 108 -13.55 1.96 6.11
N GLY A 109 -13.45 0.63 6.10
CA GLY A 109 -12.92 -0.18 7.21
C GLY A 109 -11.50 0.21 7.61
N GLN A 110 -10.62 0.45 6.64
CA GLN A 110 -9.25 0.93 6.91
C GLN A 110 -9.27 2.34 7.52
N SER A 111 -10.06 3.25 6.95
CA SER A 111 -10.13 4.64 7.43
C SER A 111 -10.70 4.75 8.85
N VAL A 112 -11.74 3.97 9.18
CA VAL A 112 -12.35 3.94 10.52
C VAL A 112 -11.38 3.33 11.52
N SER A 113 -10.69 2.25 11.15
CA SER A 113 -9.68 1.61 12.01
C SER A 113 -8.53 2.55 12.32
N ALA A 114 -8.02 3.27 11.32
CA ALA A 114 -6.97 4.28 11.50
C ALA A 114 -7.44 5.44 12.41
N LYS A 115 -8.66 5.95 12.22
CA LYS A 115 -9.25 6.97 13.10
C LYS A 115 -9.40 6.49 14.53
N ARG A 116 -9.85 5.24 14.74
CA ARG A 116 -9.96 4.66 16.08
C ARG A 116 -8.60 4.51 16.75
N LEU A 117 -7.58 4.10 16.01
CA LEU A 117 -6.22 3.96 16.54
C LEU A 117 -5.62 5.31 16.94
N ALA A 118 -5.84 6.34 16.12
CA ALA A 118 -5.44 7.70 16.44
C ALA A 118 -6.14 8.23 17.70
N SER A 119 -7.44 8.00 17.84
CA SER A 119 -8.22 8.50 18.99
C SER A 119 -7.92 7.75 20.29
N THR A 120 -7.66 6.44 20.24
CA THR A 120 -7.49 5.62 21.47
C THR A 120 -6.05 5.54 21.92
N HIS A 121 -5.10 5.38 21.00
CA HIS A 121 -3.69 5.12 21.32
C HIS A 121 -2.77 6.28 20.94
N LYS A 122 -3.28 7.39 20.38
CA LYS A 122 -2.49 8.52 19.85
C LYS A 122 -1.45 8.10 18.80
N ILE A 123 -1.69 6.99 18.10
CA ILE A 123 -0.84 6.50 17.00
C ILE A 123 -1.46 6.97 15.68
N ASN A 124 -0.74 7.81 14.94
CA ASN A 124 -1.21 8.33 13.66
C ASN A 124 -0.69 7.47 12.50
N CYS A 125 -1.60 6.91 11.71
CA CYS A 125 -1.26 6.17 10.49
C CYS A 125 -1.21 7.14 9.30
N LEU A 126 -0.08 7.20 8.60
CA LEU A 126 0.10 8.07 7.42
C LEU A 126 -0.51 7.49 6.14
N GLN A 127 -0.63 6.16 6.07
CA GLN A 127 -1.19 5.45 4.91
C GLN A 127 -2.00 4.24 5.42
N PRO A 128 -3.32 4.41 5.61
CA PRO A 128 -4.23 3.33 5.99
C PRO A 128 -4.52 2.36 4.83
#